data_AF-A0A8X6KAJ7-F1
#
_entry.id   AF-A0A8X6KAJ7-F1
#
_cell.length_a   1.000
_cell.length_b   1.000
_cell.length_c   1.000
_cell.angle_alpha   90.00
_cell.angle_beta   90.00
_cell.angle_gamma   90.00
#
_symmetry.space_group_name_H-M   'P 1'
#
loop_
_entity.id
_entity.type
_entity.pdbx_description
1 polymer ?
#
loop_
_entity_poly.entity_id
_entity_poly.type
_entity_poly.pdbx_seq_one_letter_code
_entity_poly.pdbx_strand_id
1 'polypeptide(L)'
;MATLRAFQHSRCRTSFINPRKCYFGATEIKVLGHLVSGKGVKPDPDKLEAVNSFPTPKKIHDVRSFLGLCSYYRRFIKNFCFRVKPLQQLLKGDSKFHWEKAQEDSFRDLKSALTSPPVLALYDENAPTELHTDASGYGIGAVFWCSSKMENKES
;
A
#
# COMPACT_ATOMS: atom_id res chain seq x y z
N MET A 1 27.72 -13.70 -9.58
CA MET A 1 27.48 -15.11 -9.17
C MET A 1 27.04 -15.19 -7.70
N ALA A 2 25.79 -14.83 -7.37
CA ALA A 2 25.30 -14.83 -5.98
C ALA A 2 23.91 -15.47 -5.80
N THR A 3 23.34 -16.09 -6.83
CA THR A 3 21.96 -16.60 -6.81
C THR A 3 21.82 -18.06 -6.33
N LEU A 4 22.90 -18.79 -6.06
CA LEU A 4 22.86 -20.23 -5.73
C LEU A 4 23.08 -20.58 -4.24
N ARG A 5 23.37 -19.62 -3.35
CA ARG A 5 23.64 -19.94 -1.92
C ARG A 5 22.40 -20.16 -1.07
N ALA A 6 21.23 -19.64 -1.46
CA ALA A 6 19.99 -19.81 -0.70
C ALA A 6 19.49 -21.26 -0.67
N PHE A 7 19.79 -22.07 -1.70
CA PHE A 7 19.39 -23.48 -1.76
C PHE A 7 20.25 -24.41 -0.90
N GLN A 8 21.48 -24.01 -0.54
CA GLN A 8 22.41 -24.88 0.19
C GLN A 8 22.16 -24.93 1.70
N HIS A 9 21.39 -24.00 2.28
CA HIS A 9 21.17 -23.92 3.72
C HIS A 9 19.94 -24.73 4.22
N SER A 10 19.16 -25.36 3.33
CA SER A 10 17.96 -26.13 3.68
C SER A 10 18.22 -27.62 3.93
N ARG A 11 19.35 -27.99 4.57
CA ARG A 11 19.67 -29.40 4.87
C ARG A 11 19.17 -29.90 6.24
N CYS A 12 18.62 -29.02 7.09
CA CYS A 12 18.13 -29.40 8.42
C CYS A 12 16.64 -29.12 8.69
N ARG A 13 15.88 -28.63 7.70
CA ARG A 13 14.42 -28.45 7.81
C ARG A 13 13.75 -28.91 6.52
N THR A 14 12.76 -29.79 6.63
CA THR A 14 11.93 -30.27 5.52
C THR A 14 10.94 -29.19 5.08
N SER A 15 11.44 -28.09 4.53
CA SER A 15 10.60 -27.06 3.91
C SER A 15 10.60 -27.28 2.41
N PHE A 16 9.49 -27.80 1.88
CA PHE A 16 9.31 -27.96 0.44
C PHE A 16 9.03 -26.61 -0.21
N ILE A 17 9.82 -26.27 -1.22
CA ILE A 17 9.66 -25.07 -2.03
C ILE A 17 8.68 -25.40 -3.16
N ASN A 18 7.68 -24.55 -3.38
CA ASN A 18 6.77 -24.70 -4.52
C ASN A 18 7.42 -24.08 -5.77
N PRO A 19 7.88 -24.88 -6.76
CA PRO A 19 8.58 -24.36 -7.93
C PRO A 19 7.71 -23.42 -8.77
N ARG A 20 6.37 -23.58 -8.75
CA ARG A 20 5.45 -22.68 -9.48
C ARG A 20 5.37 -21.27 -8.87
N LYS A 21 5.78 -21.11 -7.62
CA LYS A 21 5.82 -19.82 -6.91
C LYS A 21 7.23 -19.22 -6.86
N CYS A 22 8.20 -19.87 -7.51
CA CYS A 22 9.58 -19.41 -7.55
C CYS A 22 9.86 -18.66 -8.86
N TYR A 23 10.32 -17.44 -8.73
CA TYR A 23 10.72 -16.61 -9.86
C TYR A 23 12.22 -16.32 -9.73
N PHE A 24 12.99 -16.65 -10.77
CA PHE A 24 14.44 -16.45 -10.80
C PHE A 24 14.81 -15.49 -11.93
N GLY A 25 15.66 -14.50 -11.64
CA GLY A 25 16.13 -13.53 -12.64
C GLY A 25 15.06 -12.57 -13.19
N ALA A 26 13.89 -12.48 -12.54
CA ALA A 26 12.83 -11.57 -12.95
C ALA A 26 13.16 -10.12 -12.54
N THR A 27 12.82 -9.16 -13.41
CA THR A 27 12.97 -7.71 -13.15
C THR A 27 11.91 -7.17 -12.20
N GLU A 28 10.73 -7.80 -12.19
CA GLU A 28 9.62 -7.49 -11.28
C GLU A 28 9.04 -8.80 -10.73
N ILE A 29 8.74 -8.82 -9.43
CA ILE A 29 8.18 -9.99 -8.74
C ILE A 29 7.00 -9.60 -7.87
N LYS A 30 5.99 -10.47 -7.82
CA LYS A 30 4.82 -10.31 -6.96
C LYS A 30 5.09 -10.97 -5.61
N VAL A 31 5.14 -10.17 -4.55
CA VAL A 31 5.45 -10.62 -3.18
C VAL A 31 4.49 -9.96 -2.20
N LEU A 32 3.78 -10.77 -1.42
CA LEU A 32 2.86 -10.31 -0.36
C LEU A 32 1.87 -9.23 -0.83
N GLY A 33 1.22 -9.40 -1.98
CA GLY A 33 0.26 -8.41 -2.51
C GLY A 33 0.90 -7.10 -2.99
N HIS A 34 2.21 -7.09 -3.23
CA HIS A 34 2.95 -5.97 -3.80
C HIS A 34 3.72 -6.43 -5.03
N LEU A 35 3.92 -5.53 -5.98
CA LEU A 35 4.83 -5.69 -7.11
C LEU A 35 6.15 -5.00 -6.75
N VAL A 36 7.21 -5.79 -6.59
CA VAL A 36 8.55 -5.31 -6.23
C VAL A 36 9.41 -5.30 -7.49
N SER A 37 10.00 -4.14 -7.77
CA SER A 37 10.85 -3.88 -8.93
C SER A 37 12.11 -3.15 -8.45
N GLY A 38 13.16 -3.09 -9.28
CA GLY A 38 14.35 -2.29 -8.98
C GLY A 38 14.07 -0.80 -8.77
N LYS A 39 12.94 -0.30 -9.27
CA LYS A 39 12.49 1.10 -9.09
C LYS A 39 11.78 1.37 -7.76
N GLY A 40 11.30 0.34 -7.08
CA GLY A 40 10.46 0.52 -5.90
C GLY A 40 9.40 -0.57 -5.73
N VAL A 41 8.52 -0.32 -4.77
CA VAL A 41 7.39 -1.18 -4.42
C VAL A 41 6.10 -0.52 -4.87
N LYS A 42 5.25 -1.28 -5.55
CA LYS A 42 3.90 -0.87 -5.96
C LYS A 42 2.85 -1.81 -5.38
N PRO A 43 1.60 -1.35 -5.20
CA PRO A 43 0.49 -2.25 -4.95
C PRO A 43 0.29 -3.22 -6.11
N ASP A 44 -0.20 -4.42 -5.81
CA ASP A 44 -0.58 -5.41 -6.82
C ASP A 44 -1.76 -4.90 -7.68
N PRO A 45 -1.63 -4.85 -9.02
CA PRO A 45 -2.69 -4.34 -9.90
C PRO A 45 -4.01 -5.10 -9.73
N ASP A 46 -3.98 -6.42 -9.49
CA ASP A 46 -5.18 -7.23 -9.26
C ASP A 46 -5.95 -6.74 -8.02
N LYS A 47 -5.23 -6.26 -6.99
CA LYS A 47 -5.84 -5.73 -5.77
C LYS A 47 -6.34 -4.31 -5.98
N LEU A 48 -5.67 -3.51 -6.82
CA LEU A 48 -6.16 -2.19 -7.21
C LEU A 48 -7.43 -2.27 -8.05
N GLU A 49 -7.53 -3.23 -8.97
CA GLU A 49 -8.74 -3.50 -9.74
C GLU A 49 -9.91 -3.91 -8.84
N ALA A 50 -9.65 -4.76 -7.83
CA ALA A 50 -10.64 -5.12 -6.83
C ALA A 50 -11.13 -3.92 -6.01
N VAL A 51 -10.26 -2.94 -5.73
CA VAL A 51 -10.65 -1.67 -5.07
C VAL A 51 -11.49 -0.81 -6.01
N ASN A 52 -11.10 -0.70 -7.27
CA ASN A 52 -11.80 0.15 -8.25
C ASN A 52 -13.24 -0.38 -8.50
N SER A 53 -13.36 -1.69 -8.70
CA SER A 53 -14.63 -2.41 -8.91
C SER A 53 -15.46 -2.59 -7.62
N PHE A 54 -14.95 -2.20 -6.45
CA PHE A 54 -15.66 -2.36 -5.19
C PHE A 54 -17.01 -1.61 -5.22
N PRO A 55 -18.14 -2.27 -4.93
CA PRO A 55 -19.46 -1.62 -4.98
C PRO A 55 -19.61 -0.58 -3.86
N THR A 56 -20.47 0.42 -4.05
CA THR A 56 -20.75 1.40 -2.99
C THR A 56 -21.28 0.68 -1.74
N PRO A 57 -20.62 0.83 -0.57
CA PRO A 57 -21.02 0.17 0.67
C PRO A 57 -22.47 0.50 1.06
N LYS A 58 -23.27 -0.53 1.37
CA LYS A 58 -24.67 -0.34 1.83
C LYS A 58 -24.86 -0.72 3.29
N LYS A 59 -23.85 -1.32 3.91
CA LYS A 59 -23.87 -1.81 5.29
C LYS A 59 -22.54 -1.53 5.97
N ILE A 60 -22.57 -1.46 7.31
CA ILE A 60 -21.39 -1.24 8.16
C ILE A 60 -20.27 -2.28 7.88
N HIS A 61 -20.64 -3.54 7.61
CA HIS A 61 -19.66 -4.59 7.30
C HIS A 61 -18.89 -4.33 6.00
N ASP A 62 -19.52 -3.72 4.98
CA ASP A 62 -18.90 -3.40 3.69
C ASP A 62 -17.88 -2.28 3.90
N VAL A 63 -18.25 -1.27 4.67
CA VAL A 63 -17.36 -0.15 5.04
C VAL A 63 -16.14 -0.65 5.79
N ARG A 64 -16.32 -1.55 6.76
CA ARG A 64 -15.20 -2.13 7.52
C ARG A 64 -14.27 -2.95 6.63
N SER A 65 -14.84 -3.71 5.69
CA SER A 65 -14.07 -4.52 4.73
C SER A 65 -13.26 -3.64 3.78
N PHE A 66 -13.89 -2.60 3.23
CA PHE A 66 -13.23 -1.61 2.38
C PHE A 66 -12.10 -0.87 3.10
N LEU A 67 -12.36 -0.38 4.32
CA LEU A 67 -11.36 0.32 5.12
C LEU A 67 -10.19 -0.59 5.51
N GLY A 68 -10.44 -1.88 5.75
CA GLY A 68 -9.37 -2.87 5.98
C GLY A 68 -8.41 -2.96 4.80
N LEU A 69 -8.95 -3.04 3.58
CA LEU A 69 -8.16 -3.09 2.34
C LEU A 69 -7.40 -1.77 2.10
N CYS A 70 -8.05 -0.62 2.30
CA CYS A 70 -7.41 0.67 2.14
C CYS A 70 -6.30 0.90 3.19
N SER A 71 -6.50 0.43 4.42
CA SER A 71 -5.52 0.51 5.50
C SER A 71 -4.26 -0.31 5.20
N TYR A 72 -4.41 -1.47 4.55
CA TYR A 72 -3.28 -2.29 4.10
C TYR A 72 -2.35 -1.51 3.15
N TYR A 73 -2.93 -0.73 2.25
CA TYR A 73 -2.21 0.12 1.29
C TYR A 73 -2.04 1.58 1.75
N ARG A 74 -2.24 1.89 3.05
CA ARG A 74 -2.19 3.28 3.57
C ARG A 74 -0.89 4.02 3.24
N ARG A 75 0.21 3.30 3.11
CA ARG A 75 1.56 3.84 2.79
C ARG A 75 1.62 4.50 1.40
N PHE A 76 0.69 4.14 0.52
CA PHE A 76 0.55 4.71 -0.82
C PHE A 76 -0.49 5.85 -0.86
N ILE A 77 -1.18 6.14 0.24
CA ILE A 77 -2.24 7.16 0.27
C ILE A 77 -1.75 8.35 1.10
N LYS A 78 -1.49 9.48 0.44
CA LYS A 78 -1.19 10.74 1.13
C LYS A 78 -2.40 11.18 1.96
N ASN A 79 -2.19 11.61 3.20
CA ASN A 79 -3.22 12.11 4.11
C ASN A 79 -4.35 11.10 4.40
N PHE A 80 -4.03 9.80 4.45
CA PHE A 80 -5.00 8.71 4.65
C PHE A 80 -6.01 8.98 5.78
N CYS A 81 -5.53 9.41 6.97
CA CYS A 81 -6.36 9.67 8.14
C CYS A 81 -7.49 10.69 7.86
N PHE A 82 -7.19 11.75 7.13
CA PHE A 82 -8.18 12.77 6.77
C PHE A 82 -9.20 12.23 5.78
N ARG A 83 -8.75 11.43 4.79
CA ARG A 83 -9.61 10.85 3.76
C ARG A 83 -10.56 9.79 4.33
N VAL A 84 -10.14 8.96 5.27
CA VAL A 84 -10.99 7.90 5.87
C VAL A 84 -11.95 8.39 6.95
N LYS A 85 -11.76 9.61 7.46
CA LYS A 85 -12.54 10.16 8.58
C LYS A 85 -14.06 10.06 8.40
N PRO A 86 -14.65 10.43 7.24
CA PRO A 86 -16.10 10.32 7.04
C PRO A 86 -16.60 8.88 7.11
N LEU A 87 -15.81 7.92 6.61
CA LEU A 87 -16.15 6.49 6.65
C LEU A 87 -15.95 5.89 8.04
N GLN A 88 -14.94 6.33 8.81
CA GLN A 88 -14.74 5.90 10.19
C GLN A 88 -15.86 6.38 11.12
N GLN A 89 -16.46 7.53 10.85
CA GLN A 89 -17.61 8.01 11.61
C GLN A 89 -18.81 7.04 11.53
N LEU A 90 -19.01 6.38 10.39
CA LEU A 90 -20.06 5.35 10.21
C LEU A 90 -19.82 4.07 11.03
N LEU A 91 -18.59 3.83 11.49
CA LEU A 91 -18.21 2.65 12.26
C LEU A 91 -18.36 2.87 13.77
N LYS A 92 -18.69 4.07 14.23
CA LYS A 92 -18.86 4.36 15.67
C LYS A 92 -20.17 3.72 16.17
N GLY A 93 -20.13 3.16 17.38
CA GLY A 93 -21.15 2.21 17.88
C GLY A 93 -22.60 2.71 17.93
N ASP A 94 -22.83 4.02 17.91
CA ASP A 94 -24.15 4.64 18.03
C ASP A 94 -24.69 5.29 16.75
N SER A 95 -23.91 5.29 15.66
CA SER A 95 -24.35 5.93 14.41
C SER A 95 -25.25 5.00 13.60
N LYS A 96 -26.51 5.43 13.37
CA LYS A 96 -27.35 4.88 12.29
C LYS A 96 -26.58 4.99 10.97
N PHE A 97 -26.58 3.92 10.18
CA PHE A 97 -25.89 3.91 8.90
C PHE A 97 -26.57 4.90 7.94
N HIS A 98 -25.95 6.06 7.75
CA HIS A 98 -26.39 7.10 6.81
C HIS A 98 -25.27 7.35 5.80
N TRP A 99 -25.52 6.98 4.54
CA TRP A 99 -24.59 7.23 3.45
C TRP A 99 -24.94 8.56 2.79
N GLU A 100 -24.20 9.61 3.13
CA GLU A 100 -24.40 10.95 2.57
C GLU A 100 -23.28 11.28 1.58
N LYS A 101 -23.34 12.51 1.05
CA LYS A 101 -22.38 13.01 0.08
C LYS A 101 -20.94 12.99 0.60
N ALA A 102 -20.71 13.28 1.89
CA ALA A 102 -19.38 13.29 2.47
C ALA A 102 -18.70 11.90 2.47
N GLN A 103 -19.48 10.83 2.70
CA GLN A 103 -18.97 9.46 2.67
C GLN A 103 -18.76 8.97 1.24
N GLU A 104 -19.64 9.34 0.32
CA GLU A 104 -19.48 9.06 -1.10
C GLU A 104 -18.23 9.74 -1.69
N ASP A 105 -18.02 11.02 -1.37
CA ASP A 105 -16.85 11.79 -1.81
C ASP A 105 -15.56 11.17 -1.25
N SER A 106 -15.55 10.82 0.05
CA SER A 106 -14.44 10.12 0.70
C SER A 106 -14.15 8.75 0.06
N PHE A 107 -15.18 7.99 -0.27
CA PHE A 107 -15.05 6.68 -0.92
C PHE A 107 -14.43 6.78 -2.31
N ARG A 108 -14.90 7.74 -3.13
CA ARG A 108 -14.35 8.00 -4.46
C ARG A 108 -12.92 8.50 -4.41
N ASP A 109 -12.64 9.39 -3.45
CA ASP A 109 -11.31 9.95 -3.24
C ASP A 109 -10.29 8.86 -2.84
N LEU A 110 -10.68 7.93 -1.94
CA LEU A 110 -9.82 6.79 -1.58
C LEU A 110 -9.56 5.85 -2.75
N LYS A 111 -10.58 5.57 -3.58
CA LYS A 111 -10.39 4.79 -4.81
C LYS A 111 -9.41 5.48 -5.75
N SER A 112 -9.62 6.76 -6.02
CA SER A 112 -8.75 7.55 -6.88
C SER A 112 -7.31 7.59 -6.35
N ALA A 113 -7.13 7.81 -5.05
CA ALA A 113 -5.81 7.84 -4.43
C ALA A 113 -5.08 6.49 -4.51
N LEU A 114 -5.79 5.37 -4.41
CA LEU A 114 -5.21 4.03 -4.55
C LEU A 114 -4.89 3.66 -6.00
N THR A 115 -5.72 4.09 -6.95
CA THR A 115 -5.47 3.86 -8.38
C THR A 115 -4.41 4.81 -8.94
N SER A 116 -4.27 6.00 -8.36
CA SER A 116 -3.18 6.91 -8.69
C SER A 116 -1.84 6.30 -8.26
N PRO A 117 -0.77 6.45 -9.06
CA PRO A 117 0.52 5.88 -8.73
C PRO A 117 1.31 6.79 -7.76
N PRO A 118 1.56 6.34 -6.52
CA PRO A 118 2.83 6.62 -5.89
C PRO A 118 3.65 5.33 -5.83
N VAL A 119 4.80 5.36 -6.50
CA VAL A 119 5.81 4.33 -6.33
C VAL A 119 6.55 4.65 -5.03
N LEU A 120 6.53 3.73 -4.07
CA LEU A 120 7.41 3.86 -2.91
C LEU A 120 8.81 3.42 -3.35
N ALA A 121 9.75 4.35 -3.29
CA ALA A 121 11.16 4.05 -3.53
C ALA A 121 11.68 3.05 -2.49
N LEU A 122 12.68 2.26 -2.88
CA LEU A 122 13.44 1.46 -1.92
C LEU A 122 14.28 2.40 -1.05
N TYR A 123 14.49 1.99 0.19
CA TYR A 123 15.36 2.70 1.11
C TYR A 123 16.81 2.62 0.63
N ASP A 124 17.48 3.77 0.54
CA ASP A 124 18.91 3.88 0.32
C ASP A 124 19.57 4.35 1.61
N GLU A 125 20.48 3.54 2.13
CA GLU A 125 21.23 3.80 3.37
C GLU A 125 22.19 4.99 3.23
N ASN A 126 22.60 5.34 2.01
CA ASN A 126 23.59 6.38 1.75
C ASN A 126 22.98 7.74 1.43
N ALA A 127 21.66 7.80 1.24
CA ALA A 127 20.95 9.02 0.92
C ALA A 127 20.52 9.76 2.21
N PRO A 128 20.49 11.11 2.20
CA PRO A 128 19.95 11.85 3.33
C PRO A 128 18.47 11.52 3.50
N THR A 129 18.11 11.21 4.75
CA THR A 129 16.78 10.79 5.14
C THR A 129 16.13 11.85 6.01
N GLU A 130 14.86 12.12 5.74
CA GLU A 130 14.07 13.12 6.45
C GLU A 130 12.78 12.47 6.93
N LEU A 131 12.39 12.76 8.17
CA LEU A 131 11.10 12.36 8.72
C LEU A 131 10.25 13.62 8.90
N HIS A 132 9.21 13.74 8.08
CA HIS A 132 8.26 14.84 8.17
C HIS A 132 7.05 14.35 8.98
N THR A 133 6.78 14.97 10.13
CA THR A 133 5.66 14.62 10.99
C THR A 133 4.68 15.77 11.10
N ASP A 134 3.39 15.47 11.08
CA ASP A 134 2.32 16.43 11.32
C ASP A 134 1.30 15.83 12.30
N ALA A 135 0.72 16.67 13.15
CA ALA A 135 -0.25 16.25 14.14
C ALA A 135 -1.36 17.30 14.27
N SER A 136 -2.60 16.79 14.36
CA SER A 136 -3.79 17.60 14.59
C SER A 136 -4.66 16.95 15.66
N GLY A 137 -5.65 17.67 16.18
CA GLY A 137 -6.64 17.10 17.10
C GLY A 137 -7.45 15.92 16.52
N TYR A 138 -7.31 15.65 15.21
CA TYR A 138 -8.01 14.57 14.53
C TYR A 138 -7.10 13.39 14.16
N GLY A 139 -5.77 13.55 14.16
CA GLY A 139 -4.87 12.47 13.75
C GLY A 139 -3.42 12.90 13.62
N ILE A 140 -2.55 11.90 13.51
CA ILE A 140 -1.10 12.02 13.35
C ILE A 140 -0.72 11.46 11.98
N GLY A 141 0.20 12.12 11.29
CA GLY A 141 0.79 11.70 10.03
C GLY A 141 2.31 11.76 10.11
N ALA A 142 2.96 10.82 9.43
CA ALA A 142 4.40 10.87 9.22
C ALA A 142 4.71 10.42 7.80
N VAL A 143 5.65 11.11 7.16
CA VAL A 143 6.20 10.74 5.85
C VAL A 143 7.69 10.59 6.02
N PHE A 144 8.17 9.40 5.68
CA PHE A 144 9.60 9.13 5.59
C PHE A 144 10.05 9.44 4.16
N TRP A 145 10.95 10.39 4.01
CA TRP A 145 11.47 10.85 2.73
C TRP A 145 12.96 10.52 2.62
N CYS A 146 13.36 10.04 1.45
CA CYS A 146 14.76 9.72 1.16
C CYS A 146 15.10 10.37 -0.18
N SER A 147 16.07 11.29 -0.18
CA SER A 147 16.47 11.97 -1.41
C SER A 147 17.44 11.08 -2.19
N SER A 148 16.92 10.22 -3.05
CA SER A 148 17.77 9.55 -4.03
C SER A 148 18.40 10.60 -4.96
N LYS A 149 19.70 10.49 -5.25
CA LYS A 149 20.30 11.27 -6.33
C LYS A 149 19.53 10.94 -7.60
N MET A 150 18.86 11.95 -8.18
CA MET A 150 18.45 11.90 -9.59
C MET A 150 19.73 11.66 -10.38
N GLU A 151 19.92 10.45 -10.89
CA GLU A 151 20.96 10.18 -11.86
C GLU A 151 20.57 10.98 -13.11
N ASN A 152 21.19 12.15 -13.29
CA ASN A 152 21.11 12.95 -14.50
C ASN A 152 21.58 12.07 -15.66
N LYS A 153 20.65 11.46 -16.39
CA LYS A 153 20.91 11.00 -17.75
C LYS A 153 20.87 12.23 -18.65
N GLU A 154 21.97 12.97 -18.66
CA GLU A 154 22.41 13.67 -19.85
C GLU A 154 22.93 12.62 -20.84
N SER A 155 22.26 12.50 -22.00
CA SER A 155 22.79 12.17 -23.34
C SER A 155 21.62 11.92 -24.29
#